data_AF-A0A8I0MRG4-F1
#
_entry.id   AF-A0A8I0MRG4-F1
#
_cell.length_a   1.000
_cell.length_b   1.000
_cell.length_c   1.000
_cell.angle_alpha   90.00
_cell.angle_beta   90.00
_cell.angle_gamma   90.00
#
_symmetry.space_group_name_H-M   'P 1'
#
loop_
_entity.id
_entity.type
_entity.pdbx_description
1 polymer ?
#
loop_
_entity_poly.entity_id
_entity_poly.type
_entity_poly.pdbx_seq_one_letter_code
_entity_poly.pdbx_strand_id
1 'polypeptide(L)'
;MPEGILIDYNDGRPVMAITAGLRAPSFCTNFTANSSNWAPEKLTINTPLTPGSQVIVVPAVPVEVQDFVDNQVFLQIPVAMSNVVRNGNSGVIINAADTAYGLYPMEWRGAILEILPVGSYNSGLLVSNSTDFTAISNNAKLMTCAWVG
;
A
#
# COMPACT_ATOMS: atom_id res chain seq x y z
N MET A 1 -9.84 8.25 29.52
CA MET A 1 -9.95 7.00 28.71
C MET A 1 -9.62 7.39 27.27
N PRO A 2 -9.13 6.50 26.40
CA PRO A 2 -8.92 6.85 25.01
C PRO A 2 -10.27 7.17 24.36
N GLU A 3 -10.48 8.42 23.94
CA GLU A 3 -11.73 8.90 23.34
C GLU A 3 -11.58 8.93 21.82
N GLY A 4 -12.62 8.45 21.12
CA GLY A 4 -12.70 8.44 19.66
C GLY A 4 -13.63 9.52 19.12
N ILE A 5 -13.72 9.64 17.79
CA ILE A 5 -14.71 10.50 17.13
C ILE A 5 -15.87 9.63 16.70
N LEU A 6 -17.08 9.95 17.18
CA LEU A 6 -18.32 9.34 16.71
C LEU A 6 -19.11 10.38 15.92
N ILE A 7 -19.47 10.04 14.68
CA ILE A 7 -20.32 10.84 13.80
C ILE A 7 -21.62 10.06 13.59
N ASP A 8 -22.70 10.60 14.14
CA ASP A 8 -24.05 10.08 13.98
C ASP A 8 -24.89 11.09 13.18
N TYR A 9 -25.38 10.67 12.02
CA TYR A 9 -26.23 11.49 11.17
C TYR A 9 -27.72 11.39 11.55
N ASN A 10 -28.08 10.56 12.53
CA ASN A 10 -29.46 10.27 12.93
C ASN A 10 -30.37 9.83 11.75
N ASP A 11 -29.79 9.23 10.70
CA ASP A 11 -30.50 8.82 9.47
C ASP A 11 -30.83 7.31 9.43
N GLY A 12 -30.60 6.60 10.54
CA GLY A 12 -30.84 5.16 10.69
C GLY A 12 -29.78 4.25 10.03
N ARG A 13 -28.74 4.82 9.42
CA ARG A 13 -27.59 4.05 8.91
C ARG A 13 -26.56 3.81 10.03
N PRO A 14 -25.62 2.85 9.84
CA PRO A 14 -24.55 2.64 10.80
C PRO A 14 -23.74 3.93 11.05
N VAL A 15 -23.54 4.26 12.33
CA VAL A 15 -22.74 5.41 12.75
C VAL A 15 -21.28 5.25 12.31
N MET A 16 -20.63 6.36 11.96
CA MET A 16 -19.21 6.37 11.65
C MET A 16 -18.41 6.57 12.94
N ALA A 17 -17.54 5.62 13.28
CA ALA A 17 -16.71 5.69 14.49
C ALA A 17 -15.22 5.59 14.14
N ILE A 18 -14.46 6.60 14.57
CA ILE A 18 -13.00 6.55 14.67
C ILE A 18 -12.70 6.21 16.12
N THR A 19 -12.43 4.94 16.41
CA THR A 19 -12.08 4.50 17.76
C THR A 19 -10.66 4.95 18.11
N ALA A 20 -10.42 5.18 19.40
CA ALA A 20 -9.10 5.54 19.87
C ALA A 20 -8.08 4.42 19.56
N GLY A 21 -6.92 4.82 19.05
CA GLY A 21 -5.85 3.89 18.64
C GLY A 21 -5.94 3.43 17.18
N LEU A 22 -6.95 3.84 16.41
CA LEU A 22 -6.97 3.62 14.96
C LEU A 22 -5.80 4.37 14.32
N ARG A 23 -4.99 3.66 13.52
CA ARG A 23 -3.83 4.22 12.81
C ARG A 23 -4.10 4.18 11.31
N ALA A 24 -4.13 5.34 10.68
CA ALA A 24 -4.30 5.44 9.23
C ALA A 24 -3.00 5.04 8.52
N PRO A 25 -3.08 4.32 7.38
CA PRO A 25 -1.95 4.14 6.48
C PRO A 25 -1.50 5.48 5.90
N SER A 26 -0.20 5.74 5.93
CA SER A 26 0.47 6.84 5.23
C SER A 26 0.97 6.34 3.88
N PHE A 27 0.82 7.13 2.83
CA PHE A 27 1.34 6.79 1.50
C PHE A 27 2.86 6.99 1.47
N CYS A 28 3.59 6.01 0.92
CA CYS A 28 5.04 6.10 0.72
C CYS A 28 5.37 6.40 -0.74
N THR A 29 5.02 5.49 -1.65
CA THR A 29 5.29 5.64 -3.08
C THR A 29 4.38 4.73 -3.90
N ASN A 30 4.19 5.07 -5.18
CA ASN A 30 3.76 4.11 -6.18
C ASN A 30 4.99 3.37 -6.72
N PHE A 31 4.76 2.17 -7.23
CA PHE A 31 5.77 1.45 -8.00
C PHE A 31 5.21 0.95 -9.32
N THR A 32 6.11 0.86 -10.27
CA THR A 32 5.91 0.17 -11.54
C THR A 32 7.22 -0.53 -11.82
N ALA A 33 7.18 -1.84 -12.02
CA ALA A 33 8.30 -2.58 -12.53
C ALA A 33 8.63 -2.00 -13.91
N ASN A 34 9.90 -1.68 -14.09
CA ASN A 34 10.49 -1.40 -15.40
C ASN A 34 11.95 -1.85 -15.32
N SER A 35 12.16 -3.07 -14.82
CA SER A 35 13.51 -3.57 -14.61
C SER A 35 14.01 -4.22 -15.88
N SER A 36 14.90 -3.53 -16.59
CA SER A 36 15.95 -4.14 -17.40
C SER A 36 17.07 -4.78 -16.54
N ASN A 37 16.80 -5.03 -15.26
CA ASN A 37 17.78 -5.49 -14.28
C ASN A 37 17.73 -7.01 -14.17
N TRP A 38 18.87 -7.64 -14.45
CA TRP A 38 19.10 -9.09 -14.50
C TRP A 38 19.02 -9.81 -13.14
N ALA A 39 18.09 -9.43 -12.27
CA ALA A 39 17.78 -10.12 -11.02
C ALA A 39 16.48 -10.92 -11.23
N PRO A 40 16.58 -12.23 -11.56
CA PRO A 40 15.45 -12.96 -12.14
C PRO A 40 14.23 -13.12 -11.23
N GLU A 41 14.26 -12.75 -9.95
CA GLU A 41 13.25 -13.23 -9.00
C GLU A 41 12.70 -12.17 -8.03
N LYS A 42 13.07 -10.91 -8.20
CA LYS A 42 12.66 -9.87 -7.25
C LYS A 42 12.64 -8.46 -7.83
N LEU A 43 11.75 -7.65 -7.28
CA LEU A 43 11.63 -6.23 -7.51
C LEU A 43 11.94 -5.47 -6.21
N THR A 44 13.03 -4.70 -6.21
CA THR A 44 13.37 -3.81 -5.10
C THR A 44 12.78 -2.44 -5.35
N ILE A 45 11.92 -1.98 -4.44
CA ILE A 45 11.38 -0.61 -4.46
C ILE A 45 12.06 0.20 -3.38
N ASN A 46 12.84 1.19 -3.80
CA ASN A 46 13.50 2.11 -2.90
C ASN A 46 12.52 3.25 -2.54
N THR A 47 12.18 3.35 -1.27
CA THR A 47 11.37 4.44 -0.71
C THR A 47 11.76 4.62 0.75
N PRO A 48 11.92 5.86 1.24
CA PRO A 48 12.11 6.07 2.67
C PRO A 48 10.91 5.52 3.43
N LEU A 49 11.19 4.79 4.52
CA LEU A 49 10.19 4.24 5.43
C LEU A 49 10.50 4.69 6.86
N THR A 50 9.47 4.98 7.64
CA THR A 50 9.62 5.38 9.04
C THR A 50 10.12 4.22 9.89
N PRO A 51 11.16 4.40 10.73
CA PRO A 51 11.63 3.36 11.64
C PRO A 51 10.51 2.82 12.52
N GLY A 52 10.35 1.50 12.58
CA GLY A 52 9.31 0.84 13.38
C GLY A 52 7.89 0.89 12.79
N SER A 53 7.68 1.46 11.60
CA SER A 53 6.40 1.37 10.88
C SER A 53 6.10 -0.04 10.40
N GLN A 54 4.82 -0.36 10.21
CA GLN A 54 4.38 -1.58 9.52
C GLN A 54 4.15 -1.26 8.05
N VAL A 55 4.72 -2.04 7.14
CA VAL A 55 4.61 -1.78 5.69
C VAL A 55 3.45 -2.56 5.10
N ILE A 56 2.72 -1.91 4.20
CA ILE A 56 1.62 -2.49 3.42
C ILE A 56 1.94 -2.28 1.95
N VAL A 57 1.87 -3.35 1.16
CA VAL A 57 1.94 -3.27 -0.30
C VAL A 57 0.56 -3.59 -0.85
N VAL A 58 0.04 -2.67 -1.66
CA VAL A 58 -1.24 -2.81 -2.35
C VAL A 58 -0.95 -3.01 -3.83
N PRO A 59 -0.99 -4.25 -4.34
CA PRO A 59 -0.75 -4.50 -5.74
C PRO A 59 -1.93 -4.04 -6.59
N ALA A 60 -1.62 -3.41 -7.73
CA ALA A 60 -2.56 -3.12 -8.80
C ALA A 60 -2.46 -4.15 -9.94
N VAL A 61 -1.24 -4.64 -10.22
CA VAL A 61 -0.96 -5.73 -11.16
C VAL A 61 -0.02 -6.71 -10.44
N PRO A 62 -0.55 -7.73 -9.74
CA PRO A 62 0.24 -8.68 -8.95
C PRO A 62 0.79 -9.86 -9.78
N VAL A 63 0.23 -10.09 -10.97
CA VAL A 63 0.57 -11.21 -11.85
C VAL A 63 0.64 -10.67 -13.26
N GLU A 64 1.65 -11.12 -14.00
CA GLU A 64 1.80 -10.90 -15.43
C GLU A 64 2.05 -12.24 -16.12
N VAL A 65 1.72 -12.33 -17.40
CA VAL A 65 1.97 -13.53 -18.21
C VAL A 65 3.04 -13.18 -19.21
N GLN A 66 4.13 -13.94 -19.20
CA GLN A 66 5.24 -13.76 -20.13
C GLN A 66 5.27 -14.92 -21.12
N ASP A 67 5.47 -14.59 -22.40
CA ASP A 67 5.64 -15.56 -23.46
C ASP A 67 7.12 -15.95 -23.58
N PHE A 68 7.40 -17.26 -23.56
CA PHE A 68 8.73 -17.82 -23.71
C PHE A 68 8.73 -18.90 -24.80
N VAL A 69 9.79 -18.97 -25.60
CA VAL A 69 9.93 -20.01 -26.63
C VAL A 69 11.00 -21.00 -26.20
N ASP A 70 10.58 -22.24 -25.96
CA ASP A 70 11.46 -23.36 -25.65
C ASP A 70 11.32 -24.42 -26.75
N ASN A 71 12.41 -24.69 -27.49
CA ASN A 71 12.45 -25.70 -28.55
C ASN A 71 11.25 -25.64 -29.55
N GLN A 72 10.94 -24.44 -30.06
CA GLN A 72 9.81 -24.15 -30.96
C GLN A 72 8.40 -24.28 -30.35
N VAL A 73 8.29 -24.48 -29.03
CA VAL A 73 7.02 -24.44 -28.29
C VAL A 73 6.89 -23.07 -27.63
N PHE A 74 5.73 -22.43 -27.82
CA PHE A 74 5.36 -21.22 -27.10
C PHE A 74 4.76 -21.60 -25.74
N LEU A 75 5.42 -21.15 -24.68
CA LEU A 75 4.97 -21.31 -23.30
C LEU A 75 4.52 -19.95 -22.77
N GLN A 76 3.41 -19.96 -22.04
CA GLN A 76 2.93 -18.78 -21.33
C GLN A 76 3.10 -19.05 -19.85
N ILE A 77 3.97 -18.28 -19.20
CA ILE A 77 4.37 -18.52 -17.82
C ILE A 77 3.91 -17.33 -16.98
N PRO A 78 3.08 -17.54 -15.94
CA PRO A 78 2.70 -16.48 -15.04
C PRO A 78 3.85 -16.14 -14.08
N VAL A 79 4.20 -14.86 -13.98
CA VAL A 79 5.15 -14.35 -12.98
C VAL A 79 4.34 -13.57 -11.95
N ALA A 80 4.23 -14.13 -10.75
CA ALA A 80 3.34 -13.63 -9.70
C ALA A 80 4.12 -13.11 -8.49
N MET A 81 3.62 -12.06 -7.83
CA MET A 81 4.14 -11.64 -6.53
C MET A 81 3.92 -12.74 -5.49
N SER A 82 5.00 -13.20 -4.85
CA SER A 82 4.92 -14.30 -3.86
C SER A 82 4.92 -13.78 -2.43
N ASN A 83 5.84 -12.89 -2.10
CA ASN A 83 5.93 -12.28 -0.78
C ASN A 83 6.58 -10.89 -0.84
N VAL A 84 6.38 -10.12 0.22
CA VAL A 84 7.02 -8.82 0.41
C VAL A 84 7.86 -8.86 1.68
N VAL A 85 9.11 -8.44 1.57
CA VAL A 85 10.03 -8.30 2.70
C VAL A 85 10.45 -6.85 2.81
N ARG A 86 10.50 -6.33 4.04
CA ARG A 86 11.02 -4.99 4.31
C ARG A 86 12.53 -4.96 4.08
N ASN A 87 13.02 -3.94 3.38
CA ASN A 87 14.45 -3.70 3.16
C ASN A 87 14.96 -2.58 4.08
N GLY A 88 14.95 -2.85 5.39
CA GLY A 88 15.24 -1.83 6.41
C GLY A 88 14.33 -0.61 6.29
N ASN A 89 14.89 0.58 6.45
CA ASN A 89 14.16 1.85 6.29
C ASN A 89 14.24 2.41 4.86
N SER A 90 14.78 1.61 3.91
CA SER A 90 15.05 2.04 2.53
C SER A 90 14.02 1.53 1.52
N GLY A 91 13.03 0.74 1.96
CA GLY A 91 11.92 0.32 1.13
C GLY A 91 11.53 -1.14 1.31
N VAL A 92 11.16 -1.80 0.21
CA VAL A 92 10.71 -3.20 0.20
C VAL A 92 11.34 -3.99 -0.94
N ILE A 93 11.39 -5.30 -0.76
CA ILE A 93 11.70 -6.29 -1.79
C ILE A 93 10.43 -7.11 -2.00
N ILE A 94 9.92 -7.12 -3.22
CA ILE A 94 8.80 -7.95 -3.65
C ILE A 94 9.39 -9.13 -4.41
N ASN A 95 9.23 -10.34 -3.90
CA ASN A 95 9.74 -11.55 -4.52
C ASN A 95 8.72 -12.13 -5.49
N ALA A 96 9.20 -12.79 -6.53
CA ALA A 96 8.39 -13.53 -7.50
C ALA A 96 8.18 -14.98 -7.08
N ALA A 97 7.08 -15.55 -7.55
CA ALA A 97 6.89 -16.98 -7.72
C ALA A 97 7.06 -17.31 -9.21
N ASP A 98 7.40 -18.56 -9.49
CA ASP A 98 7.44 -19.12 -10.84
C ASP A 98 8.39 -18.39 -11.81
N THR A 99 9.61 -18.15 -11.34
CA THR A 99 10.73 -17.51 -12.07
C THR A 99 11.49 -18.46 -13.01
N ALA A 100 10.81 -19.54 -13.43
CA ALA A 100 11.36 -20.52 -14.36
C ALA A 100 11.90 -19.80 -15.61
N TYR A 101 12.94 -20.36 -16.25
CA TYR A 101 13.57 -19.76 -17.42
C TYR A 101 14.19 -18.35 -17.20
N GLY A 102 14.38 -17.94 -15.93
CA GLY A 102 14.96 -16.63 -15.60
C GLY A 102 14.02 -15.46 -15.85
N LEU A 103 12.71 -15.72 -15.94
CA LEU A 103 11.68 -14.69 -16.09
C LEU A 103 11.61 -13.82 -14.83
N TYR A 104 11.46 -12.51 -15.01
CA TYR A 104 11.52 -11.52 -13.95
C TYR A 104 10.38 -10.51 -14.05
N PRO A 105 10.01 -9.81 -12.97
CA PRO A 105 8.90 -8.85 -12.99
C PRO A 105 9.13 -7.69 -13.98
N MET A 106 8.21 -7.49 -14.93
CA MET A 106 8.29 -6.46 -15.98
C MET A 106 7.21 -5.38 -15.87
N GLU A 107 6.00 -5.74 -15.43
CA GLU A 107 4.80 -4.91 -15.49
C GLU A 107 4.07 -4.79 -14.14
N TRP A 108 4.62 -5.37 -13.08
CA TRP A 108 4.06 -5.26 -11.74
C TRP A 108 3.86 -3.81 -11.31
N ARG A 109 2.69 -3.51 -10.76
CA ARG A 109 2.30 -2.15 -10.35
C ARG A 109 1.61 -2.18 -9.01
N GLY A 110 1.71 -1.08 -8.29
CA GLY A 110 0.98 -0.92 -7.03
C GLY A 110 1.42 0.30 -6.23
N ALA A 111 1.02 0.32 -4.97
CA ALA A 111 1.37 1.33 -4.01
C ALA A 111 1.97 0.70 -2.74
N ILE A 112 2.87 1.44 -2.11
CA ILE A 112 3.43 1.14 -0.79
C ILE A 112 2.87 2.16 0.19
N LEU A 113 2.34 1.67 1.29
CA LEU A 113 1.88 2.44 2.43
C LEU A 113 2.60 1.97 3.69
N GLU A 114 2.58 2.79 4.71
CA GLU A 114 3.05 2.41 6.03
C GLU A 114 2.10 2.83 7.14
N ILE A 115 2.00 2.03 8.18
CA ILE A 115 1.34 2.40 9.43
C ILE A 115 2.43 2.81 10.43
N LEU A 116 2.48 4.10 10.76
CA LEU A 116 3.49 4.72 11.64
C LEU A 116 3.40 4.19 13.08
N PRO A 117 4.52 3.91 13.77
CA PRO A 117 4.52 3.29 15.10
C PRO A 117 3.72 4.12 16.12
N VAL A 118 3.18 3.43 17.14
CA VAL A 118 2.48 4.08 18.25
C VAL A 118 3.42 5.06 18.95
N GLY A 119 3.00 6.31 19.15
CA GLY A 119 3.79 7.32 19.85
C GLY A 119 4.56 8.30 18.94
N SER A 120 4.68 8.01 17.64
CA SER A 120 5.34 8.90 16.67
C SER A 120 4.30 9.65 15.83
N TYR A 121 4.49 10.96 15.65
CA TYR A 121 3.62 11.81 14.81
C TYR A 121 2.15 11.86 15.26
N ASN A 122 1.91 11.94 16.58
CA ASN A 122 0.58 11.99 17.21
C ASN A 122 -0.12 13.36 17.11
N SER A 123 -0.06 14.02 15.96
CA SER A 123 -0.85 15.23 15.72
C SER A 123 -2.28 14.83 15.38
N GLY A 124 -3.21 15.04 16.32
CA GLY A 124 -4.64 14.79 16.09
C GLY A 124 -5.31 15.91 15.31
N LEU A 125 -6.54 15.65 14.86
CA LEU A 125 -7.43 16.67 14.32
C LEU A 125 -7.98 17.53 15.47
N LEU A 126 -7.57 18.79 15.56
CA LEU A 126 -8.20 19.77 16.44
C LEU A 126 -9.48 20.29 15.78
N VAL A 127 -10.64 19.88 16.28
CA VAL A 127 -11.94 20.41 15.85
C VAL A 127 -12.44 21.41 16.90
N SER A 128 -11.84 22.60 16.92
CA SER A 128 -12.14 23.58 17.98
C SER A 128 -13.45 24.35 17.76
N ASN A 129 -13.93 24.51 16.52
CA ASN A 129 -15.15 25.28 16.19
C ASN A 129 -15.81 24.85 14.85
N SER A 130 -15.97 23.56 14.58
CA SER A 130 -16.63 23.11 13.34
C SER A 130 -18.15 23.14 13.50
N THR A 131 -18.81 24.16 12.94
CA THR A 131 -20.28 24.26 12.90
C THR A 131 -20.88 23.70 11.61
N ASP A 132 -20.05 23.25 10.67
CA ASP A 132 -20.48 22.88 9.32
C ASP A 132 -19.82 21.57 8.87
N PHE A 133 -20.45 20.43 9.18
CA PHE A 133 -20.05 19.10 8.69
C PHE A 133 -20.56 18.82 7.26
N THR A 134 -21.02 19.84 6.52
CA THR A 134 -21.59 19.70 5.16
C THR A 134 -20.64 19.07 4.14
N ALA A 135 -19.35 18.91 4.44
CA ALA A 135 -18.34 18.42 3.50
C ALA A 135 -17.81 16.99 3.77
N ILE A 136 -18.15 16.31 4.88
CA ILE A 136 -17.76 14.89 5.05
C ILE A 136 -18.74 14.03 4.26
N SER A 137 -18.43 13.86 2.97
CA SER A 137 -19.23 13.07 2.04
C SER A 137 -19.49 11.66 2.59
N ASN A 138 -20.77 11.24 2.59
CA ASN A 138 -21.16 9.85 2.84
C ASN A 138 -20.74 8.89 1.71
N ASN A 139 -20.14 9.41 0.64
CA ASN A 139 -19.55 8.67 -0.48
C ASN A 139 -18.01 8.74 -0.45
N ALA A 140 -17.41 9.13 0.67
CA ALA A 140 -15.96 9.19 0.78
C ALA A 140 -15.35 7.76 0.74
N LYS A 141 -14.77 7.38 -0.40
CA LYS A 141 -13.89 6.22 -0.56
C LYS A 141 -12.50 6.52 0.04
N LEU A 142 -12.48 7.05 1.26
CA LEU A 142 -11.29 7.65 1.87
C LEU A 142 -10.39 6.54 2.45
N MET A 143 -9.40 6.10 1.67
CA MET A 143 -8.38 5.13 2.10
C MET A 143 -7.01 5.78 2.38
N THR A 144 -6.87 7.11 2.32
CA THR A 144 -5.59 7.76 2.65
C THR A 144 -5.78 9.21 3.09
N CYS A 145 -5.15 9.61 4.19
CA CYS A 145 -4.73 11.00 4.39
C CYS A 145 -3.40 11.19 3.65
N ALA A 146 -3.42 11.83 2.49
CA ALA A 146 -2.20 12.30 1.86
C ALA A 146 -1.83 13.64 2.49
N TRP A 147 -0.88 13.63 3.43
CA TRP A 147 -0.25 14.87 3.89
C TRP A 147 0.66 15.38 2.78
N VAL A 148 0.33 16.53 2.22
CA VAL A 148 1.22 17.29 1.33
C VAL A 148 1.61 18.51 2.16
N GLY A 149 2.87 18.54 2.59
CA GLY A 149 3.39 19.59 3.49
C GLY A 149 3.15 21.00 3.00
#